data_AF-A0AAJ1X8X3-F1
#
_entry.id   AF-A0AAJ1X8X3-F1
#
_cell.length_a   1.000
_cell.length_b   1.000
_cell.length_c   1.000
_cell.angle_alpha   90.00
_cell.angle_beta   90.00
_cell.angle_gamma   90.00
#
_symmetry.space_group_name_H-M   'P 1'
#
loop_
_entity.id
_entity.type
_entity.pdbx_description
1 polymer ?
#
loop_
_entity_poly.entity_id
_entity_poly.type
_entity_poly.pdbx_seq_one_letter_code
_entity_poly.pdbx_strand_id
1 'polypeptide(L)'
;MTDYVLQQIIDKSRAARDGHFGVLSTGEKLAAALELNRADLLASVNYTMAEAIERVGADWLARIPEAARVLEYEAEEAGGAA
;
A
#
# COMPACT_ATOMS: atom_id res chain seq x y z
N MET A 1 7.50 -18.37 10.01
CA MET A 1 7.65 -17.90 8.61
C MET A 1 7.13 -16.48 8.58
N THR A 2 7.98 -15.51 8.28
CA THR A 2 7.56 -14.11 8.11
C THR A 2 6.58 -14.01 6.94
N ASP A 3 5.47 -13.29 7.09
CA ASP A 3 4.56 -13.03 5.98
C ASP A 3 5.24 -12.04 5.02
N TYR A 4 5.85 -12.58 3.96
CA TYR A 4 6.59 -11.81 2.95
C TYR A 4 5.69 -10.82 2.19
N VAL A 5 4.41 -11.18 1.98
CA VAL A 5 3.47 -10.33 1.24
C VAL A 5 3.10 -9.12 2.08
N LEU A 6 2.84 -9.31 3.38
CA LEU A 6 2.59 -8.22 4.31
C LEU A 6 3.77 -7.23 4.33
N GLN A 7 4.99 -7.74 4.51
CA GLN A 7 6.20 -6.90 4.54
C GLN A 7 6.37 -6.14 3.23
N GLN A 8 6.14 -6.80 2.09
CA GLN A 8 6.23 -6.15 0.79
C GLN A 8 5.22 -5.01 0.66
N ILE A 9 3.96 -5.20 1.05
CA ILE A 9 2.94 -4.12 1.02
C ILE A 9 3.38 -2.94 1.88
N ILE A 10 3.86 -3.19 3.11
CA ILE A 10 4.35 -2.14 4.01
C ILE A 10 5.48 -1.35 3.34
N ASP A 11 6.50 -2.03 2.83
CA ASP A 11 7.67 -1.37 2.23
C ASP A 11 7.30 -0.55 1.00
N LYS A 12 6.39 -1.04 0.15
CA LYS A 12 5.96 -0.31 -1.06
C LYS A 12 5.06 0.87 -0.73
N SER A 13 4.24 0.75 0.31
CA SER A 13 3.38 1.83 0.76
C SER A 13 4.20 2.98 1.37
N ARG A 14 5.26 2.68 2.13
CA ARG A 14 6.25 3.68 2.56
C ARG A 14 6.90 4.37 1.37
N ALA A 15 7.42 3.59 0.41
CA ALA A 15 8.04 4.15 -0.79
C ALA A 15 7.07 5.08 -1.56
N ALA A 16 5.79 4.68 -1.70
CA ALA A 16 4.77 5.50 -2.32
C ALA A 16 4.51 6.80 -1.57
N ARG A 17 4.38 6.73 -0.23
CA ARG A 17 4.20 7.89 0.66
C ARG A 17 5.37 8.87 0.55
N ASP A 18 6.60 8.37 0.43
CA ASP A 18 7.82 9.15 0.35
C ASP A 18 8.11 9.69 -1.06
N GLY A 19 7.17 9.55 -2.00
CA GLY A 19 7.27 10.08 -3.36
C GLY A 19 7.94 9.15 -4.38
N HIS A 20 8.28 7.92 -3.99
CA HIS A 20 8.87 6.91 -4.85
C HIS A 20 7.82 6.01 -5.54
N PHE A 21 6.58 6.47 -5.67
CA PHE A 21 5.51 5.73 -6.34
C PHE A 21 5.86 5.35 -7.78
N GLY A 22 6.55 6.22 -8.52
CA GLY A 22 6.85 6.03 -9.95
C GLY A 22 7.70 4.78 -10.27
N VAL A 23 8.57 4.35 -9.34
CA VAL A 23 9.49 3.22 -9.55
C VAL A 23 8.90 1.85 -9.20
N LEU A 24 7.70 1.83 -8.60
CA LEU A 24 7.00 0.61 -8.25
C LEU A 24 6.48 -0.11 -9.51
N SER A 25 6.42 -1.45 -9.45
CA SER A 25 5.70 -2.23 -10.47
C SER A 25 4.20 -1.90 -10.42
N THR A 26 3.46 -2.19 -11.50
CA THR A 26 2.02 -1.88 -11.54
C THR A 26 1.24 -2.55 -10.39
N GLY A 27 1.52 -3.81 -10.07
CA GLY A 27 0.86 -4.49 -8.94
C GLY A 27 1.17 -3.83 -7.59
N GLU A 28 2.43 -3.44 -7.37
CA GLU A 28 2.85 -2.75 -6.15
C GLU A 28 2.25 -1.35 -6.04
N LYS A 29 2.14 -0.62 -7.16
CA LYS A 29 1.45 0.68 -7.20
C LYS A 29 0.01 0.56 -6.75
N LEU A 30 -0.71 -0.44 -7.25
CA LEU A 30 -2.10 -0.66 -6.90
C LEU A 30 -2.26 -1.07 -5.44
N ALA A 31 -1.41 -1.99 -4.94
CA ALA A 31 -1.43 -2.38 -3.55
C ALA A 31 -1.15 -1.21 -2.60
N ALA A 32 -0.12 -0.41 -2.89
CA ALA A 32 0.21 0.79 -2.10
C ALA A 32 -0.89 1.85 -2.17
N ALA A 33 -1.51 2.07 -3.33
CA ALA A 33 -2.59 3.05 -3.47
C ALA A 33 -3.87 2.62 -2.72
N LEU A 34 -4.17 1.32 -2.71
CA LEU A 34 -5.28 0.74 -1.95
C LEU A 34 -5.02 0.84 -0.44
N GLU A 35 -3.81 0.50 0.01
CA GLU A 35 -3.41 0.60 1.42
C GLU A 35 -3.46 2.05 1.92
N LEU A 36 -2.85 2.98 1.18
CA LEU A 36 -2.85 4.40 1.52
C LEU A 36 -4.24 5.06 1.35
N ASN A 37 -5.24 4.33 0.86
CA ASN A 37 -6.57 4.82 0.52
C ASN A 37 -6.53 6.06 -0.41
N ARG A 38 -5.66 6.02 -1.42
CA ARG A 38 -5.40 7.13 -2.36
C ARG A 38 -5.95 6.84 -3.75
N ALA A 39 -7.22 7.19 -3.95
CA ALA A 39 -7.89 7.04 -5.25
C ALA A 39 -7.23 7.86 -6.38
N ASP A 40 -6.58 8.98 -6.05
CA ASP A 40 -5.81 9.78 -7.01
C ASP A 40 -4.55 9.05 -7.51
N LEU A 41 -3.89 8.23 -6.67
CA LEU A 41 -2.77 7.39 -7.12
C LEU A 41 -3.25 6.30 -8.09
N LEU A 42 -4.42 5.70 -7.85
CA LEU A 42 -5.04 4.77 -8.80
C LEU A 42 -5.35 5.46 -10.14
N ALA A 43 -5.94 6.65 -10.08
CA ALA A 43 -6.25 7.44 -11.27
C ALA A 43 -4.98 7.82 -12.05
N SER A 44 -3.86 8.10 -11.36
CA SER A 44 -2.58 8.44 -12.00
C SER A 44 -2.01 7.31 -12.88
N VAL A 45 -2.44 6.07 -12.66
CA VAL A 45 -2.04 4.88 -13.45
C VAL A 45 -3.18 4.35 -14.32
N ASN A 46 -4.28 5.09 -14.44
CA ASN A 46 -5.49 4.72 -15.19
C ASN A 46 -6.16 3.43 -14.67
N TYR A 47 -6.23 3.26 -13.35
CA TYR A 47 -6.99 2.17 -12.73
C TYR A 47 -8.16 2.71 -11.91
N THR A 48 -9.30 2.05 -12.02
CA THR A 48 -10.38 2.17 -11.05
C THR A 48 -10.10 1.32 -9.81
N MET A 49 -10.86 1.58 -8.73
CA MET A 49 -10.83 0.75 -7.52
C MET A 49 -11.12 -0.73 -7.82
N ALA A 50 -12.12 -1.01 -8.65
CA ALA A 50 -12.53 -2.38 -8.98
C ALA A 50 -11.42 -3.13 -9.75
N GLU A 51 -10.82 -2.50 -10.76
CA GLU A 51 -9.72 -3.08 -11.52
C GLU A 51 -8.47 -3.26 -10.64
N ALA A 52 -8.21 -2.34 -9.71
CA ALA A 52 -7.12 -2.46 -8.76
C ALA A 52 -7.28 -3.69 -7.86
N ILE A 53 -8.47 -3.90 -7.31
CA ILE A 53 -8.82 -5.06 -6.48
C ILE A 53 -8.63 -6.35 -7.26
N GLU A 54 -9.14 -6.43 -8.49
CA GLU A 54 -8.99 -7.60 -9.36
C GLU A 54 -7.50 -7.87 -9.65
N ARG A 55 -6.73 -6.82 -9.96
CA ARG A 55 -5.34 -6.93 -10.40
C ARG A 55 -4.35 -7.29 -9.30
N VAL A 56 -4.58 -6.80 -8.08
CA VAL A 56 -3.76 -7.08 -6.89
C VAL A 56 -3.97 -8.52 -6.40
N GLY A 57 -5.19 -9.03 -6.52
CA GLY A 57 -5.53 -10.41 -6.19
C GLY A 57 -5.74 -10.66 -4.70
N ALA A 58 -6.38 -11.79 -4.39
CA ALA A 58 -6.90 -12.10 -3.06
C ALA A 58 -5.83 -12.17 -1.97
N ASP A 59 -4.65 -12.72 -2.28
CA ASP A 59 -3.59 -12.90 -1.30
C ASP A 59 -3.09 -11.55 -0.76
N TRP A 60 -2.80 -10.61 -1.66
CA TRP A 60 -2.36 -9.28 -1.28
C TRP A 60 -3.48 -8.47 -0.64
N LEU A 61 -4.69 -8.51 -1.22
CA LEU A 61 -5.86 -7.79 -0.70
C LEU A 61 -6.18 -8.17 0.75
N ALA A 62 -6.03 -9.44 1.11
CA ALA A 62 -6.26 -9.92 2.47
C ALA A 62 -5.28 -9.34 3.51
N ARG A 63 -4.06 -8.92 3.10
CA ARG A 63 -3.04 -8.32 3.99
C ARG A 63 -3.14 -6.80 4.08
N ILE A 64 -3.82 -6.13 3.14
CA ILE A 64 -3.91 -4.66 3.11
C ILE A 64 -4.44 -4.09 4.45
N PRO A 65 -5.51 -4.62 5.07
CA PRO A 65 -5.98 -4.10 6.35
C PRO A 65 -4.99 -4.27 7.50
N GLU A 66 -4.14 -5.28 7.46
CA GLU A 66 -3.08 -5.48 8.46
C GLU A 66 -1.92 -4.51 8.23
N ALA A 67 -1.48 -4.33 6.98
CA ALA A 67 -0.46 -3.36 6.62
C ALA A 67 -0.84 -1.93 7.04
N ALA A 68 -2.10 -1.54 6.81
CA ALA A 68 -2.63 -0.24 7.22
C ALA A 68 -2.50 -0.01 8.73
N ARG A 69 -2.89 -1.00 9.55
CA ARG A 69 -2.76 -0.89 11.02
C ARG A 69 -1.32 -0.78 11.47
N VAL A 70 -0.40 -1.51 10.83
CA VAL A 70 1.03 -1.42 11.15
C VAL A 70 1.56 -0.02 10.85
N LEU A 71 1.21 0.53 9.68
CA LEU A 71 1.67 1.87 9.27
C LEU A 71 1.01 3.01 10.06
N GLU A 72 -0.25 2.85 10.46
CA GLU A 72 -0.94 3.76 11.40
C GLU A 72 -0.23 3.76 12.76
N TYR A 73 0.03 2.58 13.33
CA TYR A 73 0.74 2.45 14.60
C TYR A 73 2.14 3.11 14.55
N GLU A 74 2.90 2.87 13.47
CA GLU A 74 4.20 3.53 13.26
C GLU A 74 4.10 5.06 13.18
N ALA A 75 3.06 5.59 12.54
CA ALA A 75 2.84 7.02 12.43
C ALA A 75 2.48 7.65 13.80
N GLU A 76 1.69 6.95 14.61
CA GLU A 76 1.36 7.36 15.98
C GLU A 76 2.60 7.38 16.88
N GLU A 77 3.42 6.33 16.84
CA GLU A 77 4.69 6.27 17.60
C GLU A 77 5.67 7.37 17.18
N ALA A 78 5.79 7.64 15.87
CA ALA A 78 6.63 8.72 15.35
C ALA A 78 6.10 10.11 15.74
N GLY A 79 4.79 10.30 15.82
CA GLY A 79 4.14 11.55 16.20
C GLY A 79 4.10 11.79 17.71
N GLY A 80 4.08 10.73 18.53
CA GLY A 80 4.12 10.81 19.99
C GLY A 80 5.52 11.07 20.58
N ALA A 81 6.57 10.96 19.77
CA ALA A 81 7.95 11.29 20.14
C ALA A 81 8.34 12.76 19.89
N ALA A 82 7.38 13.63 19.54
CA ALA A 82 7.56 15.05 19.22
C ALA A 82 7.23 15.98 20.39
#